data_AF-A0A920HDC4-F1
#
_entry.id   AF-A0A920HDC4-F1
#
_cell.length_a   1.000
_cell.length_b   1.000
_cell.length_c   1.000
_cell.angle_alpha   90.00
_cell.angle_beta   90.00
_cell.angle_gamma   90.00
#
_symmetry.space_group_name_H-M   'P 1'
#
loop_
_entity.id
_entity.type
_entity.pdbx_description
1 polymer ?
#
loop_
_entity_poly.entity_id
_entity_poly.type
_entity_poly.pdbx_seq_one_letter_code
_entity_poly.pdbx_strand_id
1 'polypeptide(L)'
;MRRYLKQFLSDARVIEVPRLLWWLILNLIILNVRPKRSGAAYDKIWLKDDPDGSPLRKYTRLQAEMLQTEYGEREDLMVDWAMRYGQPSIPDKLEALRKAGCNRFVIVPFISTIRCLNHSNSE
;
A
#
# COMPACT_ATOMS: atom_id res chain seq x y z
N MET A 1 9.67 10.47 1.00
CA MET A 1 8.32 11.02 0.67
C MET A 1 8.10 11.38 -0.81
N ARG A 2 8.99 12.12 -1.48
CA ARG A 2 8.80 12.57 -2.88
C ARG A 2 8.47 11.45 -3.88
N ARG A 3 9.14 10.29 -3.78
CA ARG A 3 8.89 9.11 -4.63
C ARG A 3 7.47 8.55 -4.46
N TYR A 4 7.01 8.42 -3.22
CA TYR A 4 5.64 7.99 -2.90
C TYR A 4 4.60 8.96 -3.44
N LEU A 5 4.76 10.27 -3.19
CA LEU A 5 3.84 11.30 -3.69
C LEU A 5 3.78 11.32 -5.22
N LYS A 6 4.93 11.13 -5.89
CA LYS A 6 4.97 11.02 -7.35
C LYS A 6 4.16 9.83 -7.83
N GLN A 7 4.33 8.65 -7.25
CA GLN A 7 3.56 7.46 -7.63
C GLN A 7 2.06 7.64 -7.37
N PHE A 8 1.68 8.12 -6.17
CA PHE A 8 0.28 8.35 -5.80
C PHE A 8 -0.41 9.34 -6.72
N LEU A 9 0.21 10.50 -6.97
CA LEU A 9 -0.34 11.58 -7.78
C LEU A 9 -0.10 11.39 -9.29
N SER A 10 0.56 10.33 -9.73
CA SER A 10 0.63 10.00 -11.17
C SER A 10 -0.45 9.00 -11.57
N ASP A 11 -1.21 8.43 -10.62
CA ASP A 11 -2.29 7.49 -10.93
C ASP A 11 -3.47 8.25 -11.54
N ALA A 12 -3.78 7.94 -12.80
CA ALA A 12 -4.88 8.53 -13.55
C ALA A 12 -6.26 8.21 -12.96
N ARG A 13 -6.35 7.23 -12.05
CA ARG A 13 -7.57 6.94 -11.29
C ARG A 13 -7.82 7.92 -10.14
N VAL A 14 -6.81 8.71 -9.77
CA VAL A 14 -6.90 9.72 -8.70
C VAL A 14 -7.07 11.12 -9.27
N ILE A 15 -6.58 11.36 -10.49
CA ILE A 15 -6.64 12.68 -11.15
C ILE A 15 -7.23 12.54 -12.55
N GLU A 16 -8.29 13.31 -12.80
CA GLU A 16 -9.04 13.33 -14.05
C GLU A 16 -8.59 14.43 -15.03
N VAL A 17 -7.56 15.21 -14.68
CA VAL A 17 -7.03 16.34 -15.48
C VAL A 17 -6.19 15.84 -16.67
N PRO A 18 -6.19 16.53 -17.83
CA PRO A 18 -5.34 16.16 -18.97
C PRO A 18 -3.88 15.93 -18.59
N ARG A 19 -3.32 14.80 -19.05
CA ARG A 19 -2.01 14.28 -18.62
C ARG A 19 -0.86 15.26 -18.74
N LEU A 20 -0.82 16.04 -19.82
CA LEU A 20 0.25 17.03 -20.08
C LEU A 20 0.22 18.17 -19.05
N LEU A 21 -0.96 18.75 -18.82
CA LEU A 21 -1.15 19.82 -17.84
C LEU A 21 -0.85 19.33 -16.42
N TRP A 22 -1.36 18.15 -16.06
CA TRP A 22 -1.11 17.57 -14.75
C TRP A 22 0.36 17.22 -14.54
N TRP A 23 1.05 16.71 -15.56
CA TRP A 23 2.48 16.41 -15.47
C TRP A 23 3.31 17.67 -15.18
N LEU A 24 2.99 18.80 -15.82
CA LEU A 24 3.63 20.09 -15.53
C LEU A 24 3.38 20.52 -14.08
N ILE A 25 2.11 20.52 -13.64
CA ILE A 25 1.73 20.92 -12.28
C ILE A 25 2.38 20.01 -11.23
N LEU A 26 2.39 18.70 -11.47
CA LEU A 26 2.96 17.71 -10.58
C LEU A 26 4.46 17.90 -10.40
N ASN A 27 5.21 17.97 -11.50
CA ASN A 27 6.68 18.00 -11.44
C ASN A 27 7.23 19.38 -11.09
N LEU A 28 6.57 20.48 -11.47
CA LEU A 28 7.05 21.84 -11.21
C LEU A 28 6.58 22.39 -9.86
N ILE A 29 5.32 22.16 -9.48
CA ILE A 29 4.73 22.80 -8.30
C ILE A 29 4.60 21.79 -7.16
N ILE A 30 3.85 20.71 -7.37
CA ILE A 30 3.43 19.83 -6.26
C ILE A 30 4.62 19.09 -5.65
N LEU A 31 5.48 18.46 -6.45
CA LEU A 31 6.62 17.69 -5.95
C LEU A 31 7.71 18.56 -5.31
N ASN A 32 7.71 19.87 -5.54
CA ASN A 32 8.68 20.80 -4.96
C ASN A 32 8.13 21.48 -3.69
N VAL A 33 6.84 21.80 -3.65
CA VAL A 33 6.22 22.55 -2.54
C VAL A 33 5.62 21.62 -1.47
N ARG A 34 4.91 20.57 -1.89
CA ARG A 34 4.09 19.74 -0.99
C ARG A 34 4.89 18.88 -0.02
N PRO A 35 6.04 18.28 -0.39
CA PRO A 35 6.84 17.51 0.57
C PRO A 35 7.30 18.33 1.77
N LYS A 36 7.61 19.62 1.59
CA LYS A 36 8.01 20.51 2.68
C LYS A 36 6.87 20.79 3.66
N ARG A 37 5.65 20.99 3.14
CA ARG A 37 4.47 21.27 3.98
C ARG A 37 3.93 20.02 4.67
N SER A 38 3.85 18.89 3.96
CA SER A 38 3.33 17.65 4.53
C SER A 38 4.38 16.88 5.33
N GLY A 39 5.68 17.13 5.10
CA GLY A 39 6.80 16.46 5.77
C GLY A 39 6.66 16.50 7.29
N ALA A 40 6.40 17.67 7.87
CA ALA A 40 6.27 17.83 9.32
C ALA A 40 5.13 16.99 9.95
N ALA A 41 4.04 16.73 9.22
CA ALA A 41 2.97 15.86 9.70
C ALA A 41 3.40 14.38 9.65
N TYR A 42 4.07 13.98 8.56
CA TYR A 42 4.61 12.63 8.45
C TYR A 42 5.75 12.39 9.44
N ASP A 43 6.61 13.37 9.73
CA ASP A 43 7.73 13.25 10.67
C ASP A 43 7.28 13.00 12.12
N LYS A 44 6.04 13.36 12.47
CA LYS A 44 5.43 13.08 13.78
C LYS A 44 4.99 11.62 13.94
N ILE A 45 4.61 10.98 12.84
CA ILE A 45 4.06 9.61 12.83
C ILE A 45 5.05 8.59 12.27
N TRP A 46 6.10 9.04 11.58
CA TRP A 46 7.12 8.17 11.02
C TRP A 46 7.92 7.52 12.14
N LEU A 47 8.08 6.20 12.03
CA LEU A 47 8.99 5.45 12.87
C LEU A 47 10.40 5.72 12.33
N LYS A 48 11.09 6.71 12.89
CA LYS A 48 12.37 7.21 12.38
C LYS A 48 13.47 6.15 12.37
N ASP A 49 13.38 5.20 13.29
CA ASP A 49 14.36 4.13 13.48
C ASP A 49 13.89 2.78 12.92
N ASP A 50 12.77 2.73 12.19
CA ASP A 50 12.21 1.51 11.62
C ASP A 50 12.50 1.45 10.10
N PRO A 51 13.04 0.33 9.57
CA PRO A 51 13.29 0.17 8.13
C PRO A 51 12.00 0.22 7.29
N ASP A 52 10.85 -0.07 7.87
CA ASP A 52 9.55 0.08 7.21
C ASP A 52 9.14 1.56 7.10
N GLY A 53 9.63 2.39 8.04
CA GLY A 53 9.32 3.80 8.16
C GLY A 53 7.86 4.04 8.55
N SER A 54 6.91 3.80 7.64
CA SER A 54 5.51 4.12 7.91
C SER A 54 4.87 3.07 8.83
N PRO A 55 4.08 3.48 9.83
CA PRO A 55 3.32 2.55 10.68
C PRO A 55 2.46 1.60 9.84
N LEU A 56 1.84 2.11 8.78
CA LEU A 56 1.06 1.29 7.85
C LEU A 56 1.88 0.13 7.28
N ARG A 57 3.08 0.41 6.76
CA ARG A 57 3.95 -0.62 6.18
C ARG A 57 4.36 -1.65 7.23
N LYS A 58 4.75 -1.19 8.42
CA LYS A 58 5.11 -2.05 9.53
C LYS A 58 3.97 -3.01 9.89
N TYR A 59 2.77 -2.48 10.15
CA TYR A 59 1.64 -3.31 10.55
C TYR A 59 1.14 -4.21 9.43
N THR A 60 1.19 -3.78 8.17
CA THR A 60 0.89 -4.65 7.03
C THR A 60 1.87 -5.83 6.95
N ARG A 61 3.18 -5.59 7.12
CA ARG A 61 4.18 -6.67 7.16
C ARG A 61 3.93 -7.62 8.33
N LEU A 62 3.75 -7.09 9.53
CA LEU A 62 3.51 -7.89 10.73
C LEU A 62 2.25 -8.74 10.59
N GLN A 63 1.16 -8.20 10.05
CA GLN A 63 -0.06 -8.97 9.80
C GLN A 63 0.16 -10.11 8.80
N ALA A 64 0.93 -9.87 7.74
CA ALA A 64 1.27 -10.92 6.78
C ALA A 64 2.15 -12.01 7.41
N GLU A 65 3.14 -11.64 8.23
CA GLU A 65 3.98 -12.58 8.98
C GLU A 65 3.17 -13.41 9.99
N MET A 66 2.23 -12.76 10.70
CA MET A 66 1.32 -13.45 11.63
C MET A 66 0.40 -14.43 10.89
N LEU A 67 -0.17 -14.03 9.75
CA LEU A 67 -0.97 -14.93 8.92
C LEU A 67 -0.13 -16.10 8.40
N GLN A 68 1.09 -15.86 7.92
CA GLN A 68 1.98 -16.93 7.48
C GLN A 68 2.30 -17.90 8.64
N THR A 69 2.42 -17.40 9.86
CA THR A 69 2.69 -18.21 11.05
C THR A 69 1.46 -19.03 11.45
N GLU A 70 0.29 -18.41 11.48
CA GLU A 70 -0.98 -19.05 11.84
C GLU A 70 -1.38 -20.17 10.86
N TYR A 71 -1.07 -19.98 9.58
CA TYR A 71 -1.33 -20.98 8.53
C TYR A 71 -0.06 -21.72 8.07
N GLY A 72 1.04 -21.62 8.82
CA GLY A 72 2.37 -22.09 8.38
C GLY A 72 2.52 -23.61 8.24
N GLU A 73 1.60 -24.38 8.82
CA GLU A 73 1.54 -25.84 8.65
C GLU A 73 1.01 -26.25 7.26
N ARG A 74 0.44 -25.31 6.50
CA ARG A 74 -0.03 -25.53 5.14
C ARG A 74 1.07 -25.25 4.13
N GLU A 75 1.66 -26.32 3.58
CA GLU A 75 2.65 -26.21 2.50
C GLU A 75 2.09 -25.63 1.20
N ASP A 76 0.77 -25.62 1.02
CA ASP A 76 0.08 -25.08 -0.15
C ASP A 76 -0.21 -23.56 -0.06
N LEU A 77 0.13 -22.91 1.06
CA LEU A 77 -0.20 -21.51 1.31
C LEU A 77 1.05 -20.64 1.55
N MET A 78 1.26 -19.70 0.63
CA MET A 78 2.27 -18.64 0.77
C MET A 78 1.58 -17.29 0.94
N VAL A 79 1.91 -16.59 2.03
CA VAL A 79 1.40 -15.26 2.35
C VAL A 79 2.50 -14.22 2.14
N ASP A 80 2.20 -13.19 1.36
CA ASP A 80 3.09 -12.05 1.17
C ASP A 80 2.27 -10.76 1.15
N TRP A 81 2.96 -9.62 1.27
CA TRP A 81 2.34 -8.30 1.30
C TRP A 81 2.97 -7.37 0.26
N ALA A 82 2.15 -6.48 -0.28
CA ALA A 82 2.57 -5.54 -1.30
C ALA A 82 1.84 -4.20 -1.16
N MET A 83 2.54 -3.14 -1.52
CA MET A 83 2.02 -1.78 -1.52
C MET A 83 1.58 -1.39 -2.93
N ARG A 84 0.42 -0.73 -3.05
CA ARG A 84 0.00 -0.10 -4.30
C ARG A 84 0.96 1.03 -4.72
N TYR A 85 1.45 1.78 -3.75
CA TYR A 85 2.45 2.82 -3.93
C TYR A 85 3.56 2.62 -2.90
N GLY A 86 4.82 2.69 -3.35
CA GLY A 86 5.98 2.34 -2.54
C GLY A 86 6.52 0.96 -2.87
N GLN A 87 7.27 0.42 -1.92
CA GLN A 87 7.98 -0.85 -2.03
C GLN A 87 7.72 -1.67 -0.77
N PRO A 88 7.57 -3.00 -0.86
CA PRO A 88 7.53 -3.81 -2.08
C PRO A 88 6.26 -3.55 -2.92
N SER A 89 6.35 -3.61 -4.26
CA SER A 89 5.21 -3.33 -5.14
C SER A 89 4.43 -4.60 -5.50
N ILE A 90 3.15 -4.45 -5.88
CA ILE A 90 2.30 -5.59 -6.27
C ILE A 90 2.93 -6.41 -7.42
N PRO A 91 3.41 -5.80 -8.52
CA PRO A 91 4.08 -6.57 -9.58
C PRO A 91 5.28 -7.37 -9.08
N ASP A 92 6.17 -6.74 -8.30
CA ASP A 92 7.41 -7.39 -7.80
C ASP A 92 7.07 -8.63 -6.96
N LYS A 93 6.06 -8.53 -6.09
CA LYS A 93 5.63 -9.62 -5.20
C LYS A 93 4.89 -10.72 -5.92
N LEU A 94 4.02 -10.38 -6.88
CA LEU A 94 3.39 -11.39 -7.72
C LEU A 94 4.40 -12.17 -8.54
N GLU A 95 5.43 -11.51 -9.08
CA GLU A 95 6.51 -12.20 -9.79
C GLU A 95 7.32 -13.13 -8.86
N ALA A 96 7.63 -12.68 -7.65
CA ALA A 96 8.31 -13.51 -6.65
C ALA A 96 7.50 -14.77 -6.30
N LEU A 97 6.19 -14.62 -6.06
CA LEU A 97 5.30 -15.75 -5.77
C LEU A 97 5.16 -16.70 -6.96
N ARG A 98 5.09 -16.18 -8.20
CA ARG A 98 5.12 -17.03 -9.41
C ARG A 98 6.40 -17.85 -9.51
N LYS A 99 7.56 -17.23 -9.25
CA LYS A 99 8.86 -17.92 -9.25
C LYS A 99 8.96 -18.97 -8.14
N ALA A 100 8.24 -18.77 -7.04
CA ALA A 100 8.12 -19.76 -5.96
C ALA A 100 7.16 -20.92 -6.29
N GLY A 101 6.50 -20.92 -7.46
CA GLY A 101 5.60 -21.99 -7.90
C GLY A 101 4.12 -21.75 -7.59
N CYS A 102 3.73 -20.56 -7.11
CA CYS A 102 2.32 -20.24 -6.89
C CYS A 102 1.55 -20.11 -8.21
N ASN A 103 0.53 -20.95 -8.40
CA ASN A 103 -0.32 -20.94 -9.59
C ASN A 103 -1.71 -20.33 -9.33
N ARG A 104 -2.09 -20.16 -8.07
CA ARG A 104 -3.34 -19.53 -7.63
C ARG A 104 -3.02 -18.35 -6.73
N PHE A 105 -3.69 -17.22 -7.00
CA PHE A 105 -3.51 -15.99 -6.26
C PHE A 105 -4.84 -15.57 -5.65
N VAL A 106 -4.84 -15.27 -4.36
CA VAL A 106 -5.94 -14.60 -3.66
C VAL A 106 -5.42 -13.25 -3.21
N ILE A 107 -6.02 -12.17 -3.70
CA ILE A 107 -5.63 -10.80 -3.33
C ILE A 107 -6.67 -10.27 -2.35
N VAL A 108 -6.22 -9.97 -1.13
CA VAL A 108 -7.06 -9.34 -0.10
C VAL A 108 -6.74 -7.85 -0.07
N PRO A 109 -7.63 -6.97 -0.58
CA PRO A 109 -7.39 -5.54 -0.53
C PRO A 109 -7.52 -5.05 0.92
N PHE A 110 -6.48 -4.40 1.43
CA PHE A 110 -6.52 -3.78 2.75
C PHE A 110 -7.19 -2.39 2.66
N ILE A 111 -8.52 -2.40 2.62
CA ILE A 111 -9.38 -1.29 3.01
C ILE A 111 -10.26 -1.85 4.11
N SER A 112 -9.88 -1.64 5.37
CA SER A 112 -10.69 -2.01 6.52
C SER A 112 -11.85 -1.02 6.68
N THR A 113 -12.81 -1.07 5.76
CA THR A 113 -14.19 -0.67 6.08
C THR A 113 -14.98 -1.94 6.34
N ILE A 114 -14.89 -2.46 7.55
CA ILE A 114 -15.84 -3.45 8.06
C ILE A 114 -17.09 -2.67 8.42
N ARG A 115 -18.06 -2.61 7.49
CA ARG A 115 -19.41 -2.16 7.83
C ARG A 115 -20.12 -3.34 8.45
N CYS A 116 -20.40 -3.27 9.75
CA CYS A 116 -21.32 -4.18 10.40
C CYS A 116 -22.72 -3.90 9.82
N LEU A 117 -23.21 -4.76 8.93
CA LEU A 117 -24.64 -4.82 8.65
C LEU A 117 -25.24 -5.68 9.76
N ASN A 118 -25.65 -5.03 10.85
CA ASN A 118 -26.60 -5.67 11.75
C ASN A 118 -27.85 -5.91 10.90
N HIS A 119 -28.11 -7.16 10.56
CA HIS A 119 -29.43 -7.55 10.13
C HIS A 119 -30.31 -7.40 11.37
N SER A 120 -30.92 -6.23 11.55
CA SER A 120 -32.11 -6.14 12.38
C SER A 120 -33.18 -6.96 11.69
N ASN A 121 -33.29 -8.22 12.10
CA ASN A 121 -34.59 -8.85 12.12
C ASN A 121 -35.42 -8.04 13.12
N SER A 122 -36.29 -7.20 12.60
CA SER A 122 -37.44 -6.66 13.30
C SER A 122 -38.59 -6.68 12.30
N GLU A 123 -39.38 -7.75 12.41
CA GLU A 123 -40.78 -7.91 12.02
C GLU A 123 -41.18 -7.77 10.54
#